data_AF-A0A3P6U0L4-F1
#
_entry.id   AF-A0A3P6U0L4-F1
#
_cell.length_a   1.000
_cell.length_b   1.000
_cell.length_c   1.000
_cell.angle_alpha   90.00
_cell.angle_beta   90.00
_cell.angle_gamma   90.00
#
_symmetry.space_group_name_H-M   'P 1'
#
loop_
_entity.id
_entity.type
_entity.pdbx_description
1 polymer ?
#
loop_
_entity_poly.entity_id
_entity_poly.type
_entity_poly.pdbx_seq_one_letter_code
_entity_poly.pdbx_strand_id
1 'polypeptide(L)'
;MSCEEHREELSEWSQCIIPHGDLVDAITLFLRSVKNFGCKLPPRKVIKFGLNFLRNNSNSYLDHPLYRRITVQNCGRCSRRIRCCKRSKSFLAQAYESEACSGSDAACAFDPLSDSDLRELTERYPDVVPPDDRCNVSDYVAAELIALSKGPVYQYVERLLYQILGTRIPTVNCVLHDDKCHCCCLSYTPQANGFCA
;
A
#
# COMPACT_ATOMS: atom_id res chain seq x y z
N MET A 1 3.74 -21.42 -5.14
CA MET A 1 2.91 -22.11 -6.14
C MET A 1 1.88 -21.10 -6.62
N SER A 2 1.94 -20.70 -7.90
CA SER A 2 0.91 -19.86 -8.53
C SER A 2 -0.27 -20.74 -8.97
N CYS A 3 -1.44 -20.13 -9.19
CA CYS A 3 -2.61 -20.79 -9.77
C CYS A 3 -2.77 -20.41 -11.27
N GLU A 4 -1.69 -19.96 -11.93
CA GLU A 4 -1.75 -19.47 -13.32
C GLU A 4 -2.29 -20.52 -14.30
N GLU A 5 -1.92 -21.79 -14.10
CA GLU A 5 -2.38 -22.94 -14.89
C GLU A 5 -3.63 -23.64 -14.30
N HIS A 6 -4.15 -23.14 -13.16
CA HIS A 6 -5.23 -23.75 -12.39
C HIS A 6 -6.25 -22.69 -11.96
N ARG A 7 -6.90 -22.05 -12.93
CA ARG A 7 -7.81 -20.92 -12.68
C ARG A 7 -9.06 -21.33 -11.89
N GLU A 8 -9.46 -22.59 -11.97
CA GLU A 8 -10.54 -23.22 -11.19
C GLU A 8 -10.27 -23.24 -9.68
N GLU A 9 -9.00 -23.18 -9.28
CA GLU A 9 -8.55 -23.16 -7.89
C GLU A 9 -8.47 -21.73 -7.32
N LEU A 10 -8.80 -20.72 -8.12
CA LEU A 10 -8.88 -19.33 -7.66
C LEU A 10 -10.20 -19.10 -6.93
N SER A 11 -10.15 -18.26 -5.90
CA SER A 11 -11.36 -17.73 -5.29
C SER A 11 -12.07 -16.74 -6.21
N GLU A 12 -13.30 -16.38 -5.85
CA GLU A 12 -13.91 -15.17 -6.39
C GLU A 12 -13.09 -13.93 -6.00
N TRP A 13 -13.28 -12.84 -6.75
CA TRP A 13 -12.67 -11.55 -6.47
C TRP A 13 -13.22 -10.94 -5.19
N SER A 14 -12.34 -10.35 -4.39
CA SER A 14 -12.73 -9.56 -3.24
C SER A 14 -13.43 -8.27 -3.62
N GLN A 15 -14.05 -7.63 -2.63
CA GLN A 15 -14.35 -6.20 -2.72
C GLN A 15 -13.06 -5.40 -2.90
N CYS A 16 -13.21 -4.19 -3.43
CA CYS A 16 -12.11 -3.24 -3.58
C CYS A 16 -11.53 -2.85 -2.23
N ILE A 17 -10.23 -3.09 -2.06
CA ILE A 17 -9.48 -2.73 -0.87
C ILE A 17 -8.89 -1.34 -1.12
N ILE A 18 -9.39 -0.36 -0.39
CA ILE A 18 -8.93 1.02 -0.42
C ILE A 18 -7.94 1.21 0.74
N PRO A 19 -6.73 1.71 0.49
CA PRO A 19 -5.82 2.08 1.57
C PRO A 19 -6.32 3.39 2.17
N HIS A 20 -6.95 3.35 3.36
CA HIS A 20 -7.55 4.54 3.99
C HIS A 20 -6.57 5.38 4.83
N GLY A 21 -5.29 5.46 4.46
CA GLY A 21 -4.27 6.20 5.21
C GLY A 21 -3.88 5.57 6.57
N ASP A 22 -4.80 4.86 7.23
CA ASP A 22 -4.56 4.04 8.41
C ASP A 22 -4.14 2.61 8.01
N LEU A 23 -2.90 2.25 8.33
CA LEU A 23 -2.35 0.92 8.05
C LEU A 23 -3.02 -0.21 8.86
N VAL A 24 -3.46 0.05 10.10
CA VAL A 24 -4.18 -0.91 10.94
C VAL A 24 -5.54 -1.22 10.33
N ASP A 25 -6.25 -0.20 9.87
CA ASP A 25 -7.55 -0.35 9.22
C ASP A 25 -7.39 -1.00 7.85
N ALA A 26 -6.39 -0.61 7.06
CA ALA A 26 -6.10 -1.24 5.77
C ALA A 26 -5.81 -2.74 5.92
N ILE A 27 -5.02 -3.14 6.91
CA ILE A 27 -4.76 -4.55 7.22
C ILE A 27 -6.02 -5.26 7.70
N THR A 28 -6.80 -4.62 8.58
CA THR A 28 -8.04 -5.20 9.12
C THR A 28 -9.08 -5.42 8.02
N LEU A 29 -9.27 -4.43 7.14
CA LEU A 29 -10.16 -4.52 5.99
C LEU A 29 -9.73 -5.61 5.03
N PHE A 30 -8.44 -5.68 4.70
CA PHE A 30 -7.93 -6.79 3.88
C PHE A 30 -8.22 -8.14 4.53
N LEU A 31 -7.86 -8.32 5.80
CA LEU A 31 -8.03 -9.60 6.49
C LEU A 31 -9.50 -10.01 6.50
N ARG A 32 -10.43 -9.07 6.67
CA ARG A 32 -11.87 -9.32 6.55
C ARG A 32 -12.27 -9.69 5.13
N SER A 33 -11.80 -8.94 4.14
CA SER A 33 -12.11 -9.18 2.72
C SER A 33 -11.67 -10.57 2.30
N VAL A 34 -10.42 -10.96 2.56
CA VAL A 34 -9.87 -12.24 2.05
C VAL A 34 -10.32 -13.46 2.83
N LYS A 35 -10.74 -13.30 4.10
CA LYS A 35 -11.16 -14.41 4.96
C LYS A 35 -12.30 -15.22 4.35
N ASN A 36 -13.26 -14.53 3.72
CA ASN A 36 -14.47 -15.16 3.19
C ASN A 36 -14.23 -15.85 1.84
N PHE A 37 -13.12 -15.54 1.17
CA PHE A 37 -12.74 -16.13 -0.13
C PHE A 37 -11.88 -17.39 -0.01
N GLY A 38 -11.70 -17.92 1.20
CA GLY A 38 -10.94 -19.16 1.44
C GLY A 38 -9.42 -18.94 1.49
N CYS A 39 -8.96 -17.70 1.58
CA CYS A 39 -7.55 -17.39 1.71
C CYS A 39 -7.02 -17.83 3.08
N LYS A 40 -5.84 -18.44 3.10
CA LYS A 40 -5.14 -18.75 4.35
C LYS A 40 -4.71 -17.44 4.98
N LEU A 41 -5.01 -17.28 6.25
CA LEU A 41 -4.60 -16.13 7.03
C LEU A 41 -3.39 -16.47 7.90
N PRO A 42 -2.59 -15.48 8.31
CA PRO A 42 -1.60 -15.70 9.35
C PRO A 42 -2.27 -16.18 10.65
N PRO A 43 -1.53 -16.86 11.55
CA PRO A 43 -2.05 -17.25 12.85
C PRO A 43 -2.63 -16.05 13.62
N ARG A 44 -3.77 -16.23 14.29
CA ARG A 44 -4.44 -15.13 15.03
C ARG A 44 -3.54 -14.40 16.03
N LYS A 45 -2.64 -15.13 16.71
CA LYS A 45 -1.68 -14.55 17.65
C LYS A 45 -0.74 -13.56 16.97
N VAL A 46 -0.27 -13.90 15.78
CA VAL A 46 0.61 -13.05 14.95
C VAL A 46 -0.15 -11.81 14.48
N ILE A 47 -1.38 -11.96 13.98
CA ILE A 47 -2.23 -10.83 13.59
C ILE A 47 -2.44 -9.88 14.76
N LYS A 48 -2.80 -10.40 15.93
CA LYS A 48 -3.03 -9.59 17.14
C LYS A 48 -1.76 -8.83 17.56
N PHE A 49 -0.61 -9.49 17.51
CA PHE A 49 0.67 -8.88 17.83
C PHE A 49 1.01 -7.73 16.87
N GLY A 50 0.88 -7.96 15.56
CA GLY A 50 1.09 -6.94 14.53
C GLY A 50 0.15 -5.73 14.66
N LEU A 51 -1.15 -5.97 14.81
CA LEU A 51 -2.13 -4.89 14.96
C LEU A 51 -1.93 -4.10 16.26
N ASN A 52 -1.57 -4.76 17.37
CA ASN A 52 -1.29 -4.06 18.63
C ASN A 52 -0.03 -3.21 18.54
N PHE A 53 1.03 -3.72 17.91
CA PHE A 53 2.23 -2.93 17.66
C PHE A 53 1.92 -1.71 16.80
N LEU A 54 1.20 -1.89 15.69
CA LEU A 54 0.82 -0.77 14.84
C LEU A 54 -0.03 0.25 15.59
N ARG A 55 -1.03 -0.16 16.38
CA ARG A 55 -1.84 0.76 17.22
C ARG A 55 -1.03 1.52 18.26
N ASN A 56 -0.03 0.88 18.86
CA ASN A 56 0.82 1.52 19.85
C ASN A 56 1.81 2.51 19.21
N ASN A 57 1.97 2.45 17.89
CA ASN A 57 2.85 3.32 17.13
C ASN A 57 2.08 4.15 16.07
N SER A 58 0.75 4.04 15.98
CA SER A 58 -0.07 4.52 14.85
C SER A 58 -0.15 6.02 14.76
N ASN A 59 -0.06 6.73 15.89
CA ASN A 59 0.03 8.20 15.90
C ASN A 59 1.23 8.67 15.07
N SER A 60 2.36 7.94 15.11
CA SER A 60 3.52 8.24 14.25
C SER A 60 3.28 7.94 12.77
N TYR A 61 2.25 7.17 12.42
CA TYR A 61 1.92 6.83 11.02
C TYR A 61 0.87 7.79 10.45
N LEU A 62 -0.18 8.13 11.20
CA LEU A 62 -1.21 9.07 10.72
C LEU A 62 -0.68 10.50 10.60
N ASP A 63 0.26 10.88 11.49
CA ASP A 63 0.95 12.17 11.42
C ASP A 63 2.17 12.12 10.49
N HIS A 64 2.51 10.96 9.91
CA HIS A 64 3.64 10.81 9.02
C HIS A 64 3.44 11.61 7.72
N PRO A 65 4.42 12.42 7.28
CA PRO A 65 4.26 13.23 6.07
C PRO A 65 3.93 12.44 4.80
N LEU A 66 4.41 11.19 4.68
CA LEU A 66 4.08 10.31 3.54
C LEU A 66 2.64 9.75 3.59
N TYR A 67 2.13 9.43 4.78
CA TYR A 67 0.85 8.72 4.92
C TYR A 67 -0.33 9.68 5.07
N ARG A 68 -0.12 10.84 5.69
CA ARG A 68 -1.14 11.92 5.81
C ARG A 68 -1.64 12.40 4.45
N ARG A 69 -0.82 12.29 3.40
CA ARG A 69 -1.17 12.69 2.04
C ARG A 69 -2.08 11.66 1.34
N ILE A 70 -2.20 10.44 1.85
CA ILE A 70 -3.05 9.40 1.23
C ILE A 70 -4.53 9.76 1.43
N THR A 71 -5.23 10.00 0.32
CA THR A 71 -6.67 10.29 0.33
C THR A 71 -7.50 9.05 0.63
N VAL A 72 -8.64 9.25 1.26
CA VAL A 72 -9.67 8.20 1.46
C VAL A 72 -10.48 7.91 0.20
N GLN A 73 -10.30 8.70 -0.86
CA GLN A 73 -11.01 8.57 -2.13
C GLN A 73 -10.33 7.55 -3.06
N ASN A 74 -11.13 6.87 -3.89
CA ASN A 74 -10.62 5.99 -4.93
C ASN A 74 -10.04 6.80 -6.10
N CYS A 75 -8.74 6.72 -6.32
CA CYS A 75 -8.04 7.37 -7.41
C CYS A 75 -6.77 6.59 -7.80
N GLY A 76 -6.09 7.04 -8.84
CA GLY A 76 -4.74 6.64 -9.21
C GLY A 76 -4.63 5.20 -9.73
N ARG A 77 -5.75 4.51 -10.00
CA ARG A 77 -5.83 3.05 -10.14
C ARG A 77 -5.18 2.30 -8.95
N CYS A 78 -5.15 2.94 -7.78
CA CYS A 78 -4.49 2.43 -6.60
C CYS A 78 -5.32 1.36 -5.89
N SER A 79 -6.65 1.43 -5.98
CA SER A 79 -7.55 0.45 -5.38
C SER A 79 -7.48 -0.89 -6.09
N ARG A 80 -7.42 -1.97 -5.31
CA ARG A 80 -7.24 -3.33 -5.82
C ARG A 80 -8.30 -4.26 -5.28
N ARG A 81 -8.74 -5.19 -6.11
CA ARG A 81 -9.38 -6.42 -5.64
C ARG A 81 -8.42 -7.57 -5.84
N ILE A 82 -8.54 -8.56 -4.98
CA ILE A 82 -7.67 -9.71 -4.99
C ILE A 82 -8.47 -11.00 -4.97
N ARG A 83 -7.85 -12.07 -5.44
CA ARG A 83 -8.35 -13.43 -5.26
C ARG A 83 -7.17 -14.33 -4.97
N CYS A 84 -7.43 -15.40 -4.24
CA CYS A 84 -6.35 -16.24 -3.74
C CYS A 84 -6.39 -17.64 -4.35
N CYS A 85 -5.20 -18.23 -4.46
CA CYS A 85 -5.01 -19.60 -4.89
C CYS A 85 -5.34 -20.54 -3.72
N LYS A 86 -6.38 -21.39 -3.86
CA LYS A 86 -6.85 -22.31 -2.82
C LYS A 86 -5.88 -23.46 -2.55
N ARG A 87 -5.00 -23.79 -3.50
CA ARG A 87 -3.95 -24.83 -3.38
C ARG A 87 -2.92 -24.55 -2.29
N SER A 88 -2.81 -23.31 -1.81
CA SER A 88 -1.80 -22.98 -0.81
C SER A 88 -2.07 -23.63 0.54
N LYS A 89 -1.06 -24.31 1.07
CA LYS A 89 -1.10 -24.95 2.39
C LYS A 89 -0.77 -23.98 3.54
N SER A 90 -0.22 -22.81 3.25
CA SER A 90 0.15 -21.82 4.26
C SER A 90 -0.02 -20.40 3.76
N PHE A 91 -0.21 -19.45 4.68
CA PHE A 91 -0.22 -18.02 4.36
C PHE A 91 1.06 -17.57 3.66
N LEU A 92 2.23 -18.04 4.14
CA LEU A 92 3.53 -17.66 3.59
C LEU A 92 3.77 -18.14 2.15
N ALA A 93 3.12 -19.25 1.76
CA ALA A 93 3.23 -19.82 0.41
C ALA A 93 2.04 -19.44 -0.49
N GLN A 94 1.10 -18.63 0.01
CA GLN A 94 -0.11 -18.29 -0.73
C GLN A 94 0.18 -17.28 -1.84
N ALA A 95 -0.17 -17.67 -3.06
CA ALA A 95 -0.25 -16.77 -4.19
C ALA A 95 -1.61 -16.06 -4.22
N TYR A 96 -1.57 -14.78 -4.58
CA TYR A 96 -2.73 -13.95 -4.83
C TYR A 96 -2.63 -13.40 -6.25
N GLU A 97 -3.76 -13.34 -6.94
CA GLU A 97 -3.92 -12.46 -8.08
C GLU A 97 -4.50 -11.13 -7.59
N SER A 98 -4.07 -10.04 -8.21
CA SER A 98 -4.62 -8.71 -7.94
C SER A 98 -4.96 -8.03 -9.26
N GLU A 99 -6.02 -7.22 -9.24
CA GLU A 99 -6.35 -6.35 -10.37
C GLU A 99 -6.92 -5.01 -9.89
N ALA A 100 -6.90 -4.02 -10.78
CA ALA A 100 -7.29 -2.66 -10.47
C ALA A 100 -8.81 -2.61 -10.33
N CYS A 101 -9.28 -1.85 -9.36
CA CYS A 101 -10.68 -1.57 -9.22
C CYS A 101 -11.17 -0.65 -10.34
N SER A 102 -12.32 -0.99 -10.93
CA SER A 102 -13.02 -0.12 -11.87
C SER A 102 -13.38 1.22 -11.22
N GLY A 103 -13.39 2.30 -12.00
CA GLY A 103 -13.83 3.62 -11.53
C GLY A 103 -12.82 4.34 -10.64
N SER A 104 -11.53 4.00 -10.75
CA SER A 104 -10.42 4.69 -10.07
C SER A 104 -9.41 5.28 -11.04
N ASP A 105 -9.83 5.55 -12.28
CA ASP A 105 -8.94 5.89 -13.39
C ASP A 105 -8.45 7.33 -13.34
N ALA A 106 -9.11 8.21 -12.59
CA ALA A 106 -8.64 9.58 -12.34
C ALA A 106 -7.39 9.57 -11.47
N ALA A 107 -6.38 10.35 -11.81
CA ALA A 107 -5.16 10.49 -11.01
C ALA A 107 -5.47 11.01 -9.60
N CYS A 108 -4.72 10.54 -8.61
CA CYS A 108 -4.81 11.12 -7.28
C CYS A 108 -4.12 12.48 -7.27
N ALA A 109 -4.77 13.52 -6.75
CA ALA A 109 -4.18 14.84 -6.62
C ALA A 109 -3.80 15.11 -5.15
N PHE A 110 -2.54 15.44 -4.91
CA PHE A 110 -2.00 15.75 -3.60
C PHE A 110 -1.26 17.07 -3.61
N ASP A 111 -1.24 17.77 -2.49
CA ASP A 111 -0.35 18.92 -2.32
C ASP A 111 1.10 18.42 -2.27
N PRO A 112 2.07 19.08 -2.94
CA PRO A 112 3.49 18.72 -2.85
C PRO A 112 4.03 18.75 -1.41
N LEU A 113 5.16 18.07 -1.15
CA LEU A 113 5.79 18.13 0.17
C LEU A 113 6.13 19.59 0.54
N SER A 114 5.62 20.02 1.69
CA SER A 114 5.95 21.31 2.28
C SER A 114 7.37 21.32 2.86
N ASP A 115 7.91 22.51 3.14
CA ASP A 115 9.21 22.62 3.82
C ASP A 115 9.20 22.00 5.22
N SER A 116 8.06 22.03 5.90
CA SER A 116 7.87 21.30 7.16
C SER A 116 7.95 19.79 6.96
N ASP A 117 7.30 19.26 5.93
CA ASP A 117 7.32 17.82 5.64
C ASP A 117 8.74 17.34 5.33
N LEU A 118 9.47 18.09 4.50
CA LEU A 118 10.85 17.76 4.13
C LEU A 118 11.79 17.77 5.34
N ARG A 119 11.65 18.74 6.26
CA ARG A 119 12.44 18.77 7.49
C ARG A 119 12.17 17.55 8.36
N GLU A 120 10.90 17.23 8.61
CA GLU A 120 10.53 16.06 9.41
C GLU A 120 11.02 14.75 8.78
N LEU A 121 10.89 14.61 7.46
CA LEU A 121 11.38 13.43 6.74
C LEU A 121 12.90 13.33 6.77
N THR A 122 13.62 14.44 6.70
CA THR A 122 15.10 14.45 6.78
C THR A 122 15.59 14.11 8.18
N GLU A 123 14.93 14.59 9.23
CA GLU A 123 15.23 14.21 10.61
C GLU A 123 14.99 12.71 10.86
N ARG A 124 13.92 12.16 10.26
CA ARG A 124 13.55 10.76 10.39
C ARG A 124 14.43 9.82 9.56
N TYR A 125 14.81 10.24 8.35
CA TYR A 125 15.62 9.46 7.41
C TYR A 125 16.86 10.28 6.96
N PRO A 126 17.88 10.39 7.83
CA PRO A 126 19.04 11.26 7.57
C PRO A 126 19.88 10.82 6.37
N ASP A 127 19.77 9.56 5.95
CA ASP A 127 20.49 8.99 4.80
C ASP A 127 19.78 9.25 3.45
N VAL A 128 18.57 9.83 3.46
CA VAL A 128 17.81 10.14 2.23
C VAL A 128 18.07 11.59 1.82
N VAL A 129 18.44 11.78 0.55
CA VAL A 129 18.61 13.12 -0.03
C VAL A 129 17.22 13.69 -0.35
N PRO A 130 16.88 14.90 0.13
CA PRO A 130 15.63 15.56 -0.24
C PRO A 130 15.53 15.74 -1.77
N PRO A 131 14.40 15.36 -2.38
CA PRO A 131 14.23 15.46 -3.82
C PRO A 131 13.95 16.91 -4.24
N ASP A 132 14.48 17.29 -5.42
CA ASP A 132 14.15 18.58 -6.05
C ASP A 132 12.65 18.65 -6.43
N ASP A 133 12.11 17.53 -6.93
CA ASP A 133 10.69 17.35 -7.16
C ASP A 133 9.99 16.93 -5.87
N ARG A 134 9.23 17.86 -5.28
CA ARG A 134 8.44 17.67 -4.05
C ARG A 134 7.29 16.65 -4.20
N CYS A 135 7.04 16.16 -5.40
CA CYS A 135 6.12 15.05 -5.67
C CYS A 135 6.81 13.69 -5.66
N ASN A 136 8.13 13.63 -5.86
CA ASN A 136 8.89 12.40 -5.76
C ASN A 136 9.08 12.05 -4.28
N VAL A 137 8.59 10.88 -3.87
CA VAL A 137 8.73 10.40 -2.48
C VAL A 137 9.38 9.01 -2.41
N SER A 138 9.89 8.50 -3.54
CA SER A 138 10.31 7.10 -3.68
C SER A 138 11.43 6.71 -2.71
N ASP A 139 12.41 7.59 -2.49
CA ASP A 139 13.54 7.29 -1.60
C ASP A 139 13.14 7.34 -0.12
N TYR A 140 12.29 8.29 0.27
CA TYR A 140 11.71 8.32 1.63
C TYR A 140 10.85 7.08 1.90
N VAL A 141 10.08 6.66 0.90
CA VAL A 141 9.31 5.41 0.94
C VAL A 141 10.23 4.20 1.10
N ALA A 142 11.32 4.12 0.35
CA ALA A 142 12.26 3.02 0.42
C ALA A 142 12.94 2.95 1.79
N ALA A 143 13.36 4.11 2.33
CA ALA A 143 13.93 4.21 3.66
C ALA A 143 12.93 3.82 4.75
N GLU A 144 11.67 4.25 4.62
CA GLU A 144 10.61 3.85 5.53
C GLU A 144 10.42 2.34 5.50
N LEU A 145 10.30 1.72 4.32
CA LEU A 145 10.22 0.26 4.17
C LEU A 145 11.41 -0.47 4.81
N ILE A 146 12.63 0.08 4.71
CA ILE A 146 13.81 -0.48 5.37
C ILE A 146 13.71 -0.36 6.89
N ALA A 147 13.34 0.80 7.42
CA ALA A 147 13.20 1.02 8.87
C ALA A 147 12.15 0.07 9.46
N LEU A 148 11.02 0.01 8.77
CA LEU A 148 9.94 -0.92 8.98
C LEU A 148 10.45 -2.37 9.03
N SER A 149 11.21 -2.85 8.04
CA SER A 149 11.73 -4.24 7.98
C SER A 149 12.58 -4.71 9.17
N LYS A 150 13.09 -3.81 10.02
CA LYS A 150 14.04 -4.13 11.10
C LYS A 150 13.41 -4.64 12.42
N GLY A 151 12.12 -4.98 12.45
CA GLY A 151 11.43 -5.48 13.66
C GLY A 151 10.93 -6.94 13.58
N PRO A 152 10.89 -7.70 14.70
CA PRO A 152 10.32 -9.07 14.73
C PRO A 152 8.82 -9.11 14.46
N VAL A 153 8.11 -8.01 14.72
CA VAL A 153 6.72 -7.80 14.31
C VAL A 153 6.61 -7.67 12.79
N TYR A 154 7.64 -7.09 12.19
CA TYR A 154 7.62 -6.65 10.81
C TYR A 154 7.77 -7.78 9.82
N GLN A 155 8.47 -8.88 10.13
CA GLN A 155 8.49 -10.07 9.27
C GLN A 155 7.08 -10.63 8.94
N TYR A 156 6.09 -10.36 9.80
CA TYR A 156 4.71 -10.78 9.61
C TYR A 156 3.83 -9.68 9.01
N VAL A 157 4.04 -8.42 9.43
CA VAL A 157 3.32 -7.26 8.92
C VAL A 157 3.80 -6.88 7.51
N GLU A 158 5.10 -6.95 7.22
CA GLU A 158 5.72 -6.74 5.90
C GLU A 158 5.16 -7.68 4.86
N ARG A 159 5.12 -9.00 5.12
CA ARG A 159 4.54 -9.95 4.16
C ARG A 159 3.05 -9.69 3.95
N LEU A 160 2.33 -9.30 5.01
CA LEU A 160 0.96 -8.84 4.89
C LEU A 160 0.92 -7.56 4.03
N LEU A 161 1.69 -6.52 4.32
CA LEU A 161 1.73 -5.27 3.57
C LEU A 161 2.14 -5.52 2.11
N TYR A 162 3.23 -6.21 1.79
CA TYR A 162 3.57 -6.58 0.41
C TYR A 162 2.49 -7.40 -0.30
N GLN A 163 1.64 -8.16 0.42
CA GLN A 163 0.52 -8.89 -0.18
C GLN A 163 -0.79 -8.07 -0.24
N ILE A 164 -0.98 -7.11 0.66
CA ILE A 164 -2.16 -6.23 0.83
C ILE A 164 -2.00 -4.98 -0.02
N LEU A 165 -0.92 -4.28 0.27
CA LEU A 165 -0.30 -3.21 -0.46
C LEU A 165 0.56 -3.82 -1.57
N GLY A 166 0.14 -4.93 -2.20
CA GLY A 166 0.77 -5.44 -3.43
C GLY A 166 1.30 -4.27 -4.22
N THR A 167 2.63 -4.15 -4.30
CA THR A 167 3.34 -3.09 -5.05
C THR A 167 3.19 -1.62 -4.56
N ARG A 168 2.37 -1.29 -3.56
CA ARG A 168 1.77 0.04 -3.35
C ARG A 168 2.59 1.17 -2.75
N ILE A 169 3.73 0.97 -2.08
CA ILE A 169 4.48 2.14 -1.57
C ILE A 169 5.49 2.67 -2.62
N PRO A 170 6.31 1.84 -3.29
CA PRO A 170 7.31 2.33 -4.24
C PRO A 170 6.83 2.50 -5.69
N THR A 171 5.57 2.16 -6.02
CA THR A 171 5.05 2.28 -7.40
C THR A 171 4.00 3.36 -7.53
N VAL A 172 4.21 4.52 -6.90
CA VAL A 172 3.38 5.69 -7.18
C VAL A 172 4.16 6.58 -8.13
N ASN A 173 3.74 6.62 -9.39
CA ASN A 173 4.27 7.53 -10.39
C ASN A 173 3.56 8.86 -10.21
N CYS A 174 4.28 9.84 -9.69
CA CYS A 174 3.77 11.19 -9.45
C CYS A 174 4.41 12.19 -10.42
N VAL A 175 3.62 13.16 -10.87
CA VAL A 175 4.06 14.28 -11.70
C VAL A 175 3.46 15.56 -11.15
N LEU A 176 4.26 16.63 -11.09
CA LEU A 176 3.77 17.97 -10.74
C LEU A 176 3.00 18.58 -11.93
N HIS A 177 1.72 18.88 -11.72
CA HIS A 177 0.84 19.55 -12.68
C HIS A 177 -0.11 20.49 -11.92
N ASP A 178 -0.30 21.72 -12.40
CA ASP A 178 -1.15 22.75 -11.77
C ASP A 178 -0.91 22.91 -10.25
N ASP A 179 0.36 22.99 -9.84
CA ASP A 179 0.80 23.09 -8.43
C ASP A 179 0.42 21.90 -7.54
N LYS A 180 0.00 20.78 -8.13
CA LYS A 180 -0.35 19.54 -7.43
C LYS A 180 0.43 18.35 -7.94
N CYS A 181 0.66 17.39 -7.06
CA CYS A 181 1.17 16.08 -7.42
C CYS A 181 0.04 15.21 -7.91
N HIS A 182 0.03 14.92 -9.21
CA HIS A 182 -0.86 13.94 -9.81
C HIS A 182 -0.17 12.59 -9.78
N CYS A 183 -0.82 11.59 -9.18
CA CYS A 183 -0.19 10.32 -8.86
C CYS A 183 -1.04 9.13 -9.33
N CYS A 184 -0.36 8.14 -9.92
CA CYS A 184 -0.94 6.88 -10.36
C CYS A 184 -0.12 5.70 -9.81
N CYS A 185 -0.78 4.61 -9.48
CA CYS A 185 -0.13 3.42 -8.91
C CYS A 185 0.33 2.42 -9.99
N LEU A 186 1.28 1.56 -9.63
CA LEU A 186 1.78 0.44 -10.45
C LEU A 186 2.47 0.90 -11.75
N SER A 187 2.08 0.30 -12.87
CA SER A 187 2.54 0.61 -14.21
C SER A 187 1.81 1.81 -14.85
N TYR A 188 0.89 2.46 -14.13
CA TYR A 188 0.14 3.59 -14.68
C TYR A 188 0.85 4.91 -14.40
N THR A 189 0.74 5.81 -15.35
CA THR A 189 1.34 7.14 -15.30
C THR A 189 0.27 8.23 -15.38
N PRO A 190 0.41 9.34 -14.64
CA PRO A 190 -0.47 10.48 -14.77
C PRO A 190 -0.36 11.08 -16.18
N GLN A 191 -1.50 11.27 -16.83
CA GLN A 191 -1.61 11.93 -18.12
C GLN A 191 -2.08 13.38 -17.94
N ALA A 192 -1.79 14.24 -18.92
CA ALA A 192 -2.17 15.65 -18.90
C ALA A 192 -3.70 15.87 -18.82
N ASN A 193 -4.51 14.87 -19.18
CA ASN A 193 -5.97 14.93 -19.05
C ASN A 193 -6.48 14.62 -17.62
N GLY A 194 -5.58 14.37 -16.65
CA GLY A 194 -5.92 14.06 -15.27
C GLY A 194 -6.25 12.58 -15.01
N PHE A 195 -6.02 11.68 -15.96
CA PHE A 195 -6.27 10.23 -15.83
C PHE A 195 -4.97 9.42 -15.80
N CYS A 196 -5.08 8.18 -15.33
CA CYS A 196 -3.99 7.20 -15.27
C CYS A 196 -4.03 6.26 -16.48
N ALA A 197 -2.96 6.30 -17.28
CA ALA A 197 -2.75 5.43 -18.44
C ALA A 197 -1.37 4.76 -18.40
#